data_AF-A0A2K2VTW5-F1
#
_entry.id   AF-A0A2K2VTW5-F1
#
_cell.length_a   1.000
_cell.length_b   1.000
_cell.length_c   1.000
_cell.angle_alpha   90.00
_cell.angle_beta   90.00
_cell.angle_gamma   90.00
#
_symmetry.space_group_name_H-M   'P 1'
#
loop_
_entity.id
_entity.type
_entity.pdbx_description
1 polymer ?
#
loop_
_entity_poly.entity_id
_entity_poly.type
_entity_poly.pdbx_seq_one_letter_code
_entity_poly.pdbx_strand_id
1 'polypeptide(L)'
;AMVAVRDRYLSAEIMGVNLFKYRLLAFGISSFYVGVAGGLFAHYNLVVSDEHFTMWLSIQYLAMVIIGGLGHVLGGIFGTIFMVLLPEVLRIPTEILSNIYPNIFAIFGTLRELVFGLVIILFLIFEPDGLAARWHTIRAYWKLWPFSY
;
A
#
# COMPACT_ATOMS: atom_id res chain seq x y z
N ALA A 1 0.41 -22.66 -10.07
CA ALA A 1 1.23 -22.17 -11.21
C ALA A 1 1.82 -20.77 -10.94
N MET A 2 1.03 -19.72 -10.74
CA MET A 2 1.56 -18.35 -10.51
C MET A 2 2.50 -18.22 -9.30
N VAL A 3 2.19 -18.88 -8.17
CA VAL A 3 3.07 -18.89 -6.99
C VAL A 3 4.43 -19.54 -7.31
N ALA A 4 4.44 -20.63 -8.08
CA ALA A 4 5.68 -21.28 -8.50
C ALA A 4 6.53 -20.39 -9.43
N VAL A 5 5.87 -19.62 -10.32
CA VAL A 5 6.55 -18.62 -11.18
C VAL A 5 7.13 -17.47 -10.36
N ARG A 6 6.48 -17.08 -9.26
CA ARG A 6 6.96 -16.03 -8.33
C ARG A 6 8.16 -16.49 -7.51
N ASP A 7 8.08 -17.67 -6.89
CA ASP A 7 9.05 -18.09 -5.87
C ASP A 7 10.27 -18.80 -6.49
N ARG A 8 10.08 -19.64 -7.52
CA ARG A 8 11.14 -20.43 -8.17
C ARG A 8 10.88 -20.60 -9.67
N TYR A 9 11.09 -19.56 -10.45
CA TYR A 9 10.81 -19.56 -11.90
C TYR A 9 11.58 -20.66 -12.65
N LEU A 10 12.84 -20.93 -12.30
CA LEU A 10 13.67 -21.95 -12.94
C LEU A 10 13.10 -23.36 -12.73
N SER A 11 12.67 -23.67 -11.50
CA SER A 11 12.04 -24.95 -11.18
C SER A 11 10.67 -25.09 -11.85
N ALA A 12 9.91 -24.00 -11.97
CA ALA A 12 8.63 -24.01 -12.67
C ALA A 12 8.80 -24.32 -14.17
N GLU A 13 9.82 -23.76 -14.81
CA GLU A 13 10.13 -24.01 -16.22
C GLU A 13 10.51 -25.48 -16.48
N ILE A 14 11.35 -26.07 -15.63
CA ILE A 14 11.74 -27.49 -15.72
C ILE A 14 10.52 -28.41 -15.54
N MET A 15 9.52 -28.02 -14.73
CA MET A 15 8.26 -28.75 -14.57
C MET A 15 7.26 -28.53 -15.72
N GLY A 16 7.67 -27.90 -16.83
CA GLY A 16 6.83 -27.69 -18.02
C GLY A 16 5.84 -26.52 -17.89
N VAL A 17 6.00 -25.63 -16.90
CA VAL A 17 5.15 -24.44 -16.76
C VAL A 17 5.62 -23.36 -17.73
N ASN A 18 4.74 -22.93 -18.64
CA ASN A 18 5.04 -21.82 -19.56
C ASN A 18 5.12 -20.48 -18.81
N LEU A 19 6.33 -20.01 -18.50
CA LEU A 19 6.58 -18.77 -17.76
C LEU A 19 5.98 -17.55 -18.45
N PHE A 20 6.08 -17.46 -19.77
CA PHE A 20 5.61 -16.33 -20.56
C PHE A 20 4.09 -16.13 -20.41
N LYS A 21 3.31 -17.21 -20.57
CA LYS A 21 1.84 -17.16 -20.43
C LYS A 21 1.42 -16.65 -19.05
N TYR A 22 2.04 -17.16 -17.98
CA TYR A 22 1.66 -16.76 -16.62
C TYR A 22 2.12 -15.34 -16.26
N ARG A 23 3.27 -14.89 -16.75
CA ARG A 23 3.70 -13.49 -16.59
C ARG A 23 2.79 -12.53 -17.34
N LEU A 24 2.41 -12.87 -18.58
CA LEU A 24 1.48 -12.07 -19.38
C LEU A 24 0.10 -12.00 -18.74
N LEU A 25 -0.41 -13.12 -18.21
CA LEU A 25 -1.68 -13.14 -17.47
C LEU A 25 -1.61 -12.30 -16.19
N ALA A 26 -0.53 -12.40 -15.41
CA ALA A 26 -0.34 -11.60 -14.20
C ALA A 26 -0.30 -10.09 -14.53
N PHE A 27 0.44 -9.72 -15.59
CA PHE A 27 0.48 -8.35 -16.08
C PHE A 27 -0.91 -7.89 -16.53
N GLY A 28 -1.60 -8.67 -17.39
CA GLY A 28 -2.93 -8.32 -17.89
C GLY A 28 -3.97 -8.14 -16.78
N ILE A 29 -3.98 -9.00 -15.76
CA ILE A 29 -4.87 -8.86 -14.60
C ILE A 29 -4.53 -7.58 -13.84
N SER A 30 -3.25 -7.29 -13.59
CA SER A 30 -2.84 -6.07 -12.88
C SER A 30 -3.22 -4.80 -13.64
N SER A 31 -2.95 -4.75 -14.95
CA SER A 31 -3.31 -3.63 -15.83
C SER A 31 -4.82 -3.45 -15.94
N PHE A 32 -5.60 -4.53 -15.91
CA PHE A 32 -7.06 -4.44 -15.88
C PHE A 32 -7.56 -3.70 -14.64
N TYR A 33 -7.09 -4.07 -13.44
CA TYR A 33 -7.45 -3.39 -12.21
C TYR A 33 -7.02 -1.92 -12.20
N VAL A 34 -5.80 -1.62 -12.65
CA VAL A 34 -5.30 -0.23 -12.76
C VAL A 34 -6.13 0.57 -13.78
N GLY A 35 -6.51 -0.03 -14.90
CA GLY A 35 -7.35 0.60 -15.91
C GLY A 35 -8.76 0.93 -15.40
N VAL A 36 -9.39 0.00 -14.66
CA VAL A 36 -10.69 0.26 -14.02
C VAL A 36 -10.56 1.37 -12.97
N ALA A 37 -9.52 1.34 -12.14
CA ALA A 37 -9.27 2.38 -11.14
C ALA A 37 -9.05 3.76 -11.79
N GLY A 38 -8.28 3.84 -12.87
CA GLY A 38 -8.06 5.07 -13.64
C GLY A 38 -9.33 5.60 -14.29
N GLY A 39 -10.17 4.72 -14.85
CA GLY A 39 -11.48 5.10 -15.40
C GLY A 39 -12.43 5.66 -14.35
N LEU A 40 -12.48 5.03 -13.17
CA LEU A 40 -13.24 5.55 -12.02
C LEU A 40 -12.69 6.89 -11.52
N PHE A 41 -11.36 7.04 -11.47
CA PHE A 41 -10.70 8.28 -11.07
C PHE A 41 -11.04 9.43 -12.03
N ALA A 42 -10.99 9.20 -13.35
CA ALA A 42 -11.35 10.20 -14.35
C ALA A 42 -12.84 10.59 -14.25
N HIS A 43 -13.72 9.61 -14.01
CA HIS A 43 -15.14 9.88 -13.81
C HIS A 43 -15.40 10.70 -12.55
N TYR A 44 -14.68 10.42 -11.44
CA TYR A 44 -14.83 11.14 -10.19
C TYR A 44 -14.34 12.59 -10.25
N ASN A 45 -13.20 12.85 -10.89
CA ASN A 45 -12.62 14.20 -10.93
C ASN A 45 -13.28 15.11 -12.00
N LEU A 46 -14.03 14.55 -12.96
CA LEU A 46 -14.69 15.23 -14.10
C LEU A 46 -13.74 15.94 -15.08
N VAL A 47 -12.55 16.32 -14.63
CA VAL A 47 -11.46 16.93 -15.39
C VAL A 47 -10.19 16.15 -15.11
N VAL A 48 -9.44 15.85 -16.17
CA VAL A 48 -8.14 15.17 -16.06
C VAL A 48 -7.06 16.16 -16.49
N SER A 49 -6.24 16.59 -15.53
CA SER A 49 -5.07 17.43 -15.72
C SER A 49 -3.82 16.72 -15.16
N ASP A 50 -2.66 17.08 -15.70
CA ASP A 50 -1.33 16.68 -15.23
C ASP A 50 -1.06 17.06 -13.78
N GLU A 51 -1.75 18.08 -13.25
CA GLU A 51 -1.68 18.49 -11.85
C GLU A 51 -2.08 17.37 -10.87
N HIS A 52 -2.91 16.41 -11.30
CA HIS A 52 -3.29 15.27 -10.47
C HIS A 52 -2.23 14.17 -10.41
N PHE A 53 -1.29 14.14 -11.36
CA PHE A 53 -0.29 13.06 -11.51
C PHE A 53 1.10 13.52 -11.07
N THR A 54 1.20 13.97 -9.83
CA THR A 54 2.46 14.47 -9.27
C THR A 54 3.41 13.35 -8.89
N MET A 55 4.70 13.67 -8.80
CA MET A 55 5.72 12.76 -8.25
C MET A 55 5.37 12.33 -6.81
N TRP A 56 4.76 13.25 -6.05
CA TRP A 56 4.32 12.98 -4.69
C TRP A 56 3.31 11.85 -4.62
N LEU A 57 2.32 11.83 -5.53
CA LEU A 57 1.34 10.75 -5.60
C LEU A 57 2.00 9.39 -5.89
N SER A 58 3.01 9.37 -6.75
CA SER A 58 3.77 8.14 -7.06
C SER A 58 4.51 7.60 -5.82
N ILE A 59 5.16 8.49 -5.05
CA ILE A 59 5.80 8.12 -3.79
C ILE A 59 4.76 7.59 -2.79
N GLN A 60 3.59 8.21 -2.72
CA GLN A 60 2.51 7.77 -1.85
C GLN A 60 2.03 6.35 -2.20
N TYR A 61 1.86 6.02 -3.48
CA TYR A 61 1.50 4.67 -3.90
C TYR A 61 2.60 3.64 -3.60
N LEU A 62 3.87 3.99 -3.81
CA LEU A 62 4.99 3.12 -3.40
C LEU A 62 4.98 2.87 -1.90
N ALA A 63 4.78 3.93 -1.12
CA ALA A 63 4.69 3.83 0.33
C ALA A 63 3.53 2.95 0.81
N MET A 64 2.35 3.02 0.18
CA MET A 64 1.24 2.10 0.47
C MET A 64 1.66 0.63 0.29
N VAL A 65 2.38 0.31 -0.78
CA VAL A 65 2.81 -1.08 -1.05
C VAL A 65 3.91 -1.51 -0.07
N ILE A 66 4.86 -0.63 0.24
CA ILE A 66 5.97 -0.91 1.17
C ILE A 66 5.44 -1.12 2.59
N ILE A 67 4.62 -0.20 3.10
CA ILE A 67 4.02 -0.30 4.43
C ILE A 67 3.13 -1.54 4.53
N GLY A 68 2.42 -1.85 3.46
CA GLY A 68 1.61 -3.06 3.34
C GLY A 68 2.39 -4.36 3.43
N GLY A 69 3.61 -4.39 2.88
CA GLY A 69 4.48 -5.56 2.80
C GLY A 69 4.60 -6.09 1.36
N LEU A 70 5.85 -6.16 0.86
CA LEU A 70 6.15 -6.64 -0.48
C LEU A 70 5.85 -8.14 -0.62
N GLY A 71 5.13 -8.53 -1.68
CA GLY A 71 4.89 -9.94 -2.02
C GLY A 71 3.60 -10.56 -1.46
N HIS A 72 2.82 -9.83 -0.66
CA HIS A 72 1.52 -10.26 -0.16
C HIS A 72 0.37 -9.44 -0.76
N VAL A 73 -0.63 -10.10 -1.36
CA VAL A 73 -1.81 -9.44 -1.93
C VAL A 73 -2.59 -8.65 -0.86
N LEU A 74 -2.68 -9.19 0.37
CA LEU A 74 -3.30 -8.50 1.49
C LEU A 74 -2.51 -7.29 1.98
N GLY A 75 -1.18 -7.27 1.75
CA GLY A 75 -0.33 -6.16 2.14
C GLY A 75 -0.76 -4.86 1.47
N GLY A 76 -0.99 -4.89 0.16
CA GLY A 76 -1.49 -3.72 -0.57
C GLY A 76 -2.79 -3.15 0.01
N ILE A 77 -3.71 -4.01 0.46
CA ILE A 77 -4.98 -3.58 1.08
C ILE A 77 -4.70 -2.90 2.43
N PHE A 78 -3.94 -3.54 3.33
CA PHE A 78 -3.64 -2.98 4.64
C PHE A 78 -2.83 -1.69 4.56
N GLY A 79 -1.84 -1.63 3.68
CA GLY A 79 -1.04 -0.43 3.46
C GLY A 79 -1.86 0.72 2.88
N THR A 80 -2.79 0.44 1.96
CA THR A 80 -3.73 1.45 1.44
C THR A 80 -4.65 1.96 2.55
N ILE A 81 -5.30 1.05 3.29
CA ILE A 81 -6.19 1.43 4.41
C ILE A 81 -5.45 2.29 5.42
N PHE A 82 -4.24 1.89 5.81
CA PHE A 82 -3.42 2.62 6.76
C PHE A 82 -3.08 4.03 6.24
N MET A 83 -2.58 4.14 5.01
CA MET A 83 -2.18 5.43 4.43
C MET A 83 -3.35 6.37 4.13
N VAL A 84 -4.54 5.82 3.86
CA VAL A 84 -5.78 6.61 3.68
C VAL A 84 -6.33 7.07 5.02
N LEU A 85 -6.27 6.24 6.07
CA LEU A 85 -6.73 6.60 7.41
C LEU A 85 -5.76 7.53 8.15
N LEU A 86 -4.46 7.43 7.88
CA LEU A 86 -3.44 8.27 8.52
C LEU A 86 -3.79 9.78 8.48
N PRO A 87 -4.07 10.41 7.33
CA PRO A 87 -4.43 11.82 7.28
C PRO A 87 -5.76 12.12 8.00
N GLU A 88 -6.69 11.17 8.05
CA GLU A 88 -7.97 11.34 8.74
C GLU A 88 -7.79 11.33 10.27
N VAL A 89 -6.95 10.43 10.77
CA VAL A 89 -6.56 10.39 12.20
C VAL A 89 -5.80 11.64 12.60
N LEU A 90 -4.96 12.17 11.72
CA LEU A 90 -4.25 13.43 11.94
C LEU A 90 -5.19 14.63 11.88
N ARG A 91 -6.30 14.56 11.13
CA ARG A 91 -7.28 15.65 10.99
C ARG A 91 -8.04 15.92 12.29
N ILE A 92 -8.52 14.88 12.96
CA ILE A 92 -9.34 14.98 14.19
C ILE A 92 -8.72 15.87 15.29
N PRO A 93 -7.46 15.66 15.74
CA PRO A 93 -6.85 16.52 16.76
C PRO A 93 -6.52 17.92 16.24
N THR A 94 -6.26 18.06 14.93
CA THR A 94 -5.94 19.37 14.33
C THR A 94 -7.17 20.27 14.23
N GLU A 95 -8.37 19.72 14.00
CA GLU A 95 -9.63 20.47 14.02
C GLU A 95 -9.97 20.99 15.43
N ILE A 96 -9.60 20.23 16.47
CA ILE A 96 -9.76 20.67 17.86
C ILE A 96 -8.78 21.81 18.19
N LEU A 97 -7.52 21.68 17.76
CA LEU A 97 -6.46 22.63 18.06
C LEU A 97 -6.56 23.94 17.27
N SER A 98 -7.13 23.89 16.05
CA SER A 98 -7.32 25.07 15.20
C SER A 98 -8.35 26.06 15.74
N ASN A 99 -9.30 25.61 16.57
CA ASN A 99 -10.22 26.48 17.30
C ASN A 99 -9.51 27.38 18.33
N ILE A 100 -8.31 26.99 18.77
CA ILE A 100 -7.55 27.71 19.81
C ILE A 100 -6.49 28.64 19.17
N TYR A 101 -5.92 28.25 18.02
CA TYR A 101 -4.88 29.02 17.32
C TYR A 101 -5.12 29.09 15.80
N PRO A 102 -5.75 30.17 15.29
CA PRO A 102 -6.16 30.26 13.88
C PRO A 102 -5.01 30.36 12.87
N ASN A 103 -3.81 30.81 13.29
CA ASN A 103 -2.65 30.99 12.40
C ASN A 103 -1.84 29.71 12.09
N ILE A 104 -2.20 28.56 12.66
CA ILE A 104 -1.44 27.30 12.43
C ILE A 104 -1.89 26.62 11.11
N PHE A 105 -3.03 27.03 10.53
CA PHE A 105 -3.60 26.46 9.30
C PHE A 105 -2.60 26.30 8.14
N ALA A 106 -1.73 27.30 7.91
CA ALA A 106 -0.74 27.26 6.84
C ALA A 106 0.40 26.26 7.07
N ILE A 107 0.75 25.97 8.33
CA ILE A 107 1.85 25.05 8.69
C ILE A 107 1.37 23.59 8.56
N PHE A 108 0.08 23.31 8.73
CA PHE A 108 -0.45 21.93 8.74
C PHE A 108 -0.33 21.21 7.41
N GLY A 109 -0.34 21.90 6.26
CA GLY A 109 -0.10 21.28 4.95
C GLY A 109 1.29 20.64 4.90
N THR A 110 2.32 21.43 5.22
CA THR A 110 3.72 20.97 5.31
C THR A 110 3.91 19.95 6.43
N LEU A 111 3.23 20.11 7.57
CA LEU A 111 3.28 19.15 8.68
C LEU A 111 2.73 17.78 8.28
N ARG A 112 1.65 17.73 7.50
CA ARG A 112 1.09 16.47 6.98
C ARG A 112 2.10 15.75 6.10
N GLU A 113 2.72 16.46 5.14
CA GLU A 113 3.75 15.89 4.26
C GLU A 113 4.96 15.37 5.05
N LEU A 114 5.41 16.13 6.05
CA LEU A 114 6.46 15.71 6.98
C LEU A 114 6.08 14.44 7.76
N VAL A 115 4.85 14.37 8.28
CA VAL A 115 4.36 13.19 9.00
C VAL A 115 4.28 11.99 8.07
N PHE A 116 3.83 12.15 6.83
CA PHE A 116 3.85 11.07 5.84
C PHE A 116 5.27 10.55 5.62
N GLY A 117 6.24 11.42 5.37
CA GLY A 117 7.64 11.03 5.20
C GLY A 117 8.21 10.33 6.43
N LEU A 118 7.92 10.84 7.63
CA LEU A 118 8.35 10.26 8.88
C LEU A 118 7.73 8.88 9.12
N VAL A 119 6.44 8.71 8.84
CA VAL A 119 5.74 7.43 8.94
C VAL A 119 6.34 6.40 7.99
N ILE A 120 6.67 6.79 6.76
CA ILE A 120 7.35 5.91 5.79
C ILE A 120 8.70 5.44 6.34
N ILE A 121 9.52 6.37 6.84
CA ILE A 121 10.84 6.04 7.41
C ILE A 121 10.69 5.13 8.63
N LEU A 122 9.76 5.44 9.52
CA LEU A 122 9.51 4.67 10.73
C LEU A 122 9.06 3.24 10.38
N PHE A 123 8.13 3.08 9.43
CA PHE A 123 7.72 1.77 8.97
C PHE A 123 8.84 0.97 8.31
N LEU A 124 9.68 1.62 7.49
CA LEU A 124 10.85 0.98 6.90
C LEU A 124 11.84 0.46 7.95
N ILE A 125 11.98 1.15 9.08
CA ILE A 125 12.90 0.78 10.16
C ILE A 125 12.31 -0.30 11.06
N PHE A 126 11.05 -0.14 11.49
CA PHE A 126 10.44 -1.02 12.48
C PHE A 126 9.83 -2.29 11.88
N GLU A 127 9.47 -2.28 10.60
CA GLU A 127 8.68 -3.34 9.97
C GLU A 127 9.11 -3.61 8.52
N PRO A 128 10.33 -4.13 8.29
CA PRO A 128 10.86 -4.34 6.94
C PRO A 128 10.03 -5.31 6.07
N ASP A 129 9.29 -6.24 6.71
CA ASP A 129 8.38 -7.17 6.02
C ASP A 129 6.94 -6.64 5.87
N GLY A 130 6.64 -5.46 6.42
CA GLY A 130 5.36 -4.76 6.35
C GLY A 130 4.22 -5.34 7.22
N LEU A 131 3.07 -4.67 7.19
CA LEU A 131 1.89 -4.99 8.00
C LEU A 131 1.32 -6.40 7.73
N ALA A 132 1.45 -6.90 6.49
CA ALA A 132 1.00 -8.24 6.14
C ALA A 132 1.75 -9.35 6.88
N ALA A 133 3.06 -9.18 7.11
CA ALA A 133 3.86 -10.17 7.82
C ALA A 133 3.40 -10.31 9.28
N ARG A 134 3.12 -9.18 9.96
CA ARG A 134 2.55 -9.20 11.32
C ARG A 134 1.19 -9.88 11.37
N TRP A 135 0.30 -9.62 10.41
CA TRP A 135 -1.01 -10.28 10.38
C TRP A 135 -0.89 -11.79 10.24
N HIS A 136 0.03 -12.28 9.41
CA HIS A 136 0.28 -13.71 9.28
C HIS A 136 0.83 -14.34 10.57
N THR A 137 1.77 -13.68 11.26
CA THR A 137 2.31 -14.15 12.54
C THR A 137 1.25 -14.20 13.65
N ILE A 138 0.40 -13.16 13.76
CA ILE A 138 -0.69 -13.11 14.74
C ILE A 138 -1.71 -14.22 14.47
N ARG A 139 -2.08 -14.42 13.20
CA ARG A 139 -3.02 -15.47 12.81
C ARG A 139 -2.44 -16.87 13.01
N ALA A 140 -1.15 -17.06 12.77
CA ALA A 140 -0.46 -18.32 13.03
C ALA A 140 -0.42 -18.61 14.54
N TYR A 141 -0.10 -17.60 15.35
CA TYR A 141 -0.13 -17.70 16.82
C TYR A 141 -1.51 -18.10 17.34
N TRP A 142 -2.58 -17.46 16.84
CA TRP A 142 -3.96 -17.79 17.22
C TRP A 142 -4.42 -19.18 16.77
N LYS A 143 -3.93 -19.69 15.62
CA LYS A 143 -4.29 -21.02 15.13
C LYS A 143 -3.49 -22.15 15.80
N LEU A 144 -2.27 -21.88 16.23
CA LEU A 144 -1.39 -22.85 16.89
C LEU A 144 -1.60 -22.90 18.42
N TRP A 145 -2.46 -22.04 18.95
CA TRP A 145 -2.91 -22.10 20.33
C TRP A 145 -4.03 -23.16 20.47
N PRO A 146 -3.92 -24.22 21.30
CA PRO A 146 -2.92 -24.51 22.35
C PRO A 146 -1.92 -25.65 22.05
N PHE A 147 -1.80 -26.16 20.82
CA PHE A 147 -0.81 -27.20 20.49
C PHE A 147 0.17 -26.68 19.46
N SER A 148 1.31 -26.19 19.97
CA SER A 148 2.47 -25.80 19.17
C SER A 148 3.25 -27.04 18.73
N TYR A 149 2.86 -27.64 17.59
CA TYR A 149 3.72 -28.48 16.79
C TYR A 149 3.56 -28.11 15.32
#